data_AF-A0A3B8J050-F1
#
_entry.id   AF-A0A3B8J050-F1
#
_cell.length_a   1.000
_cell.length_b   1.000
_cell.length_c   1.000
_cell.angle_alpha   90.00
_cell.angle_beta   90.00
_cell.angle_gamma   90.00
#
_symmetry.space_group_name_H-M   'P 1'
#
loop_
_entity.id
_entity.type
_entity.pdbx_description
1 polymer ?
#
loop_
_entity_poly.entity_id
_entity_poly.type
_entity_poly.pdbx_seq_one_letter_code
_entity_poly.pdbx_strand_id
1 'polypeptide(L)' 'MEPVQKLTKLQLELIKLFSNKVSDEQLMDIKRMLSDYFFDQADQEVDELFDEKGWGDKKINEWSKEHMRTKYTPE' A
#
# COMPACT_ATOMS: atom_id res chain seq x y z
N MET A 1 -33.97 6.09 0.58
CA MET A 1 -33.41 5.01 1.39
C MET A 1 -32.03 4.75 0.83
N GLU A 2 -30.98 4.99 1.62
CA GLU A 2 -29.59 4.68 1.25
C GLU A 2 -29.47 3.17 0.95
N PRO A 3 -28.70 2.76 -0.08
CA PRO A 3 -28.51 1.35 -0.37
C PRO A 3 -27.75 0.70 0.78
N VAL A 4 -28.31 -0.38 1.34
CA VAL A 4 -27.60 -1.23 2.30
C VAL A 4 -26.40 -1.84 1.58
N GLN A 5 -25.23 -1.22 1.73
CA GLN A 5 -23.97 -1.69 1.17
C GLN A 5 -23.72 -3.11 1.71
N LYS A 6 -23.89 -4.13 0.87
CA LYS A 6 -23.59 -5.51 1.24
C LYS A 6 -22.09 -5.62 1.45
N LEU A 7 -21.67 -6.14 2.60
CA LEU A 7 -20.27 -6.38 2.90
C LEU A 7 -19.61 -7.25 1.80
N THR A 8 -18.36 -6.95 1.48
CA THR A 8 -17.56 -7.76 0.56
C THR A 8 -17.28 -9.12 1.16
N LYS A 9 -16.93 -10.11 0.33
CA LYS A 9 -16.55 -11.45 0.79
C LYS A 9 -15.39 -11.39 1.81
N LEU A 10 -14.37 -10.56 1.55
CA LEU A 10 -13.26 -10.36 2.47
C LEU A 10 -13.71 -9.81 3.82
N GLN A 11 -14.59 -8.80 3.82
CA GLN A 11 -15.15 -8.24 5.06
C GLN A 11 -15.92 -9.29 5.86
N LEU A 12 -16.71 -10.15 5.19
CA LEU A 12 -17.44 -11.24 5.84
C LEU A 12 -16.50 -12.30 6.44
N GLU A 13 -15.43 -12.69 5.75
CA GLU A 13 -14.44 -13.63 6.28
C GLU A 13 -13.68 -13.06 7.48
N LEU A 14 -13.29 -11.78 7.43
CA LEU A 14 -12.67 -11.10 8.58
C LEU A 14 -13.59 -11.10 9.81
N ILE A 15 -14.87 -10.81 9.64
CA ILE A 15 -15.86 -10.85 10.73
C ILE A 15 -15.97 -12.26 11.34
N LYS A 16 -15.97 -13.32 10.52
CA LYS A 16 -15.97 -14.70 11.02
C LYS A 16 -14.71 -15.01 11.82
N LEU A 17 -13.56 -14.51 11.39
CA LEU A 17 -12.27 -14.66 12.08
C LEU A 17 -12.29 -13.97 13.46
N PHE A 18 -12.86 -12.77 13.53
CA PHE A 18 -13.04 -11.99 14.77
C PHE A 18 -14.15 -12.51 15.70
N SER A 19 -14.92 -13.53 15.29
CA SER A 19 -15.87 -14.22 16.17
C SER A 19 -15.18 -14.89 17.36
N ASN A 20 -13.88 -15.17 17.24
CA ASN A 20 -13.02 -15.56 18.35
C ASN A 20 -12.46 -14.28 18.98
N LYS A 21 -12.44 -14.16 20.31
CA LYS A 21 -11.85 -12.99 20.98
C LYS A 21 -10.38 -12.85 20.56
N VAL A 22 -10.09 -11.87 19.72
CA VAL A 22 -8.75 -11.51 19.27
C VAL A 22 -8.20 -10.47 20.24
N SER A 23 -6.96 -10.63 20.71
CA SER A 23 -6.30 -9.59 21.51
C SER A 23 -5.88 -8.41 20.63
N ASP A 24 -5.63 -7.24 21.24
CA ASP A 24 -5.14 -6.07 20.49
C ASP A 24 -3.81 -6.34 19.77
N GLU A 25 -2.96 -7.20 20.35
CA GLU A 25 -1.70 -7.65 19.76
C GLU A 25 -1.95 -8.46 18.47
N GLN A 26 -2.83 -9.46 18.53
CA GLN A 26 -3.19 -10.26 17.36
C GLN A 26 -3.88 -9.42 16.27
N LEU A 27 -4.66 -8.40 16.67
CA LEU A 27 -5.24 -7.45 15.71
C LEU A 27 -4.15 -6.63 15.01
N MET A 28 -3.10 -6.24 15.74
CA MET A 28 -1.95 -5.56 15.15
C MET A 28 -1.20 -6.46 14.17
N ASP A 29 -1.00 -7.73 14.53
CA ASP A 29 -0.33 -8.71 13.66
C ASP A 29 -1.11 -8.92 12.35
N ILE A 30 -2.44 -9.02 12.42
CA ILE A 30 -3.29 -9.14 11.24
C ILE A 30 -3.19 -7.89 10.36
N LYS A 31 -3.20 -6.68 10.96
CA LYS A 31 -3.01 -5.44 10.20
C LYS A 31 -1.66 -5.42 9.50
N ARG A 32 -0.60 -5.81 10.20
CA ARG A 32 0.75 -5.87 9.64
C ARG A 32 0.83 -6.86 8.49
N MET A 33 0.27 -8.06 8.65
CA MET A 33 0.24 -9.08 7.59
C MET A 33 -0.48 -8.58 6.32
N LEU A 34 -1.58 -7.84 6.47
CA LEU A 34 -2.27 -7.23 5.34
C LEU A 34 -1.44 -6.11 4.71
N SER A 35 -0.79 -5.27 5.52
CA SER A 35 0.10 -4.21 5.03
C SER A 35 1.29 -4.78 4.25
N ASP A 36 1.94 -5.80 4.78
CA ASP A 36 3.08 -6.46 4.14
C ASP A 36 2.64 -7.07 2.79
N TYR A 37 1.49 -7.75 2.74
CA TYR A 37 0.94 -8.28 1.48
C TYR A 37 0.75 -7.22 0.39
N PHE A 38 0.13 -6.08 0.74
CA PHE A 38 -0.07 -5.01 -0.25
C PHE A 38 1.23 -4.27 -0.60
N PHE A 39 2.18 -4.21 0.34
CA PHE A 39 3.50 -3.65 0.07
C PHE A 39 4.25 -4.50 -0.95
N ASP A 40 4.29 -5.83 -0.76
CA ASP A 40 4.96 -6.76 -1.70
C ASP A 40 4.34 -6.67 -3.11
N GLN A 41 3.02 -6.52 -3.22
CA GLN A 41 2.35 -6.31 -4.51
C GLN A 41 2.74 -4.98 -5.16
N ALA A 42 2.77 -3.90 -4.38
CA ALA A 42 3.17 -2.58 -4.89
C ALA A 42 4.65 -2.55 -5.30
N ASP A 43 5.53 -3.21 -4.56
CA ASP A 43 6.95 -3.32 -4.86
C ASP A 43 7.17 -4.05 -6.19
N GLN A 44 6.47 -5.16 -6.39
CA GLN A 44 6.50 -5.90 -7.65
C GLN A 44 6.00 -5.05 -8.83
N GLU A 45 4.90 -4.32 -8.68
CA GLU A 45 4.38 -3.44 -9.74
C GLU A 45 5.38 -2.30 -10.09
N VAL A 46 6.12 -1.80 -9.10
CA VAL A 46 7.17 -0.79 -9.31
C VAL A 46 8.34 -1.39 -10.09
N ASP A 47 8.82 -2.57 -9.71
CA ASP A 47 9.89 -3.27 -10.42
C ASP A 47 9.51 -3.55 -11.89
N GLU A 48 8.30 -4.07 -12.14
CA GLU A 48 7.79 -4.31 -13.48
C GLU A 48 7.74 -3.02 -14.31
N LEU A 49 7.29 -1.91 -13.71
CA LEU A 49 7.29 -0.61 -14.37
C LEU A 49 8.71 -0.12 -14.72
N PHE A 50 9.67 -0.30 -13.83
CA PHE A 50 11.06 0.09 -14.06
C PHE A 50 11.66 -0.69 -15.24
N ASP A 51 11.41 -2.00 -15.30
CA ASP A 51 11.85 -2.87 -16.39
C ASP A 51 11.20 -2.48 -17.71
N GLU A 52 9.87 -2.32 -17.75
CA GLU A 52 9.13 -1.93 -18.95
C GLU A 52 9.59 -0.59 -19.53
N LYS A 53 9.92 0.36 -18.66
CA LYS A 53 10.39 1.69 -19.07
C LYS A 53 11.89 1.75 -19.32
N GLY A 54 12.62 0.67 -19.05
CA GLY A 54 14.08 0.62 -19.14
C GLY A 54 14.76 1.63 -18.22
N TRP A 55 14.16 1.91 -17.07
CA TRP A 55 14.68 2.84 -16.08
C TRP A 55 15.80 2.18 -15.29
N GLY A 56 17.04 2.43 -15.71
CA GLY A 56 18.24 2.07 -14.95
C GLY A 56 18.91 3.26 -14.28
N ASP A 57 20.16 3.10 -13.87
CA ASP A 57 20.97 4.10 -13.16
C ASP A 57 20.97 5.49 -13.80
N LYS A 58 20.88 5.57 -15.13
CA LYS A 58 20.83 6.85 -15.86
C LYS A 58 19.58 7.65 -15.52
N LYS A 59 18.41 7.00 -15.44
CA LYS A 59 17.13 7.66 -15.12
C LYS A 59 17.13 8.12 -13.67
N ILE A 60 17.65 7.28 -12.77
CA ILE A 60 17.83 7.63 -11.36
C ILE A 60 18.75 8.85 -11.21
N ASN A 61 19.87 8.88 -11.95
CA ASN A 61 20.79 10.02 -11.94
C ASN A 61 20.13 11.30 -12.47
N GLU A 62 19.34 11.21 -13.53
CA GLU A 62 18.54 12.33 -14.05
C GLU A 62 17.59 12.87 -12.97
N TRP A 63 16.76 12.02 -12.38
CA TRP A 63 15.80 12.41 -11.34
C TRP A 63 16.46 13.00 -10.10
N SER A 64 17.63 12.50 -9.69
CA SER A 64 18.39 13.06 -8.55
C SER A 64 18.81 14.52 -8.75
N LYS A 65 18.84 14.99 -10.00
CA LYS A 65 19.18 16.38 -10.36
C LYS A 65 17.94 17.25 -10.54
N GLU A 66 16.74 16.68 -10.48
CA GLU A 66 15.51 17.43 -10.60
C GLU A 66 15.15 18.15 -9.28
N HIS A 67 14.40 19.24 -9.38
CA HIS A 67 13.94 20.02 -8.24
C HIS A 67 12.42 19.93 -8.09
N MET A 68 11.91 18.69 -7.99
CA MET A 68 10.46 18.38 -7.94
C MET A 68 9.81 18.61 -6.56
N ARG A 69 10.57 19.14 -5.58
CA ARG A 69 10.04 19.49 -4.26
C ARG A 69 9.37 20.87 -4.34
N THR A 70 8.33 21.08 -3.52
CA THR A 70 7.70 22.39 -3.35
C THR A 70 8.74 23.45 -3.02
N LYS A 71 8.76 24.56 -3.79
CA LYS A 71 9.70 25.67 -3.56
C LYS A 71 9.43 26.30 -2.20
N TYR A 72 10.47 26.39 -1.37
CA TYR A 72 10.37 27.11 -0.11
C TYR A 72 10.32 28.62 -0.39
N THR A 73 9.22 29.26 -0.01
CA THR A 73 9.09 30.71 0.10
C THR A 73 9.23 31.08 1.57
N PRO A 74 10.36 31.67 2.00
CA PRO A 74 10.46 32.24 3.33
C PRO A 74 9.47 33.41 3.47
N GLU A 75 8.72 33.44 4.57
CA GLU A 75 7.91 34.58 4.99
C GLU A 75 8.75 35.60 5.77
#